data_AF-A0A133U6J7-F1
#
_entry.id   AF-A0A133U6J7-F1
#
_cell.length_a   1.000
_cell.length_b   1.000
_cell.length_c   1.000
_cell.angle_alpha   90.00
_cell.angle_beta   90.00
_cell.angle_gamma   90.00
#
_symmetry.space_group_name_H-M   'P 1'
#
loop_
_entity.id
_entity.type
_entity.pdbx_description
1 polymer ?
#
loop_
_entity_poly.entity_id
_entity_poly.type
_entity_poly.pdbx_seq_one_letter_code
_entity_poly.pdbx_strand_id
1 'polypeptide(L)'
;MFRIFFWLLPVIDVFELKRILSYYSSLGINIPKRHAQYGMLERWIGYLPAGLVLGMLLDLKMVFIIIAGIFALVGPAEFYLMYRGVGPWKFFRGKSWTVVSKIFLMEAYNAIGYYILGALIALVIT
;
A
#
# COMPACT_ATOMS: atom_id res chain seq x y z
N MET A 1 -2.43 20.85 7.45
CA MET A 1 -3.52 19.88 7.70
C MET A 1 -4.10 19.28 6.43
N PHE A 2 -4.51 20.05 5.40
CA PHE A 2 -5.01 19.51 4.12
C PHE A 2 -4.08 18.52 3.41
N ARG A 3 -2.76 18.65 3.57
CA ARG A 3 -1.78 17.69 3.03
C ARG A 3 -1.92 16.27 3.57
N ILE A 4 -2.39 16.08 4.81
CA ILE A 4 -2.51 14.74 5.44
C ILE A 4 -3.76 14.01 4.94
N PHE A 5 -4.86 14.72 4.74
CA PHE A 5 -6.12 14.15 4.23
C PHE A 5 -6.00 13.60 2.80
N PHE A 6 -5.13 14.16 1.98
CA PHE A 6 -4.83 13.62 0.64
C PHE A 6 -4.24 12.20 0.71
N TRP A 7 -3.40 11.91 1.70
CA TRP A 7 -2.80 10.58 1.89
C TRP A 7 -3.77 9.55 2.47
N LEU A 8 -4.90 10.01 2.99
CA LEU A 8 -5.97 9.16 3.53
C LEU A 8 -6.97 8.76 2.45
N LEU A 9 -6.83 9.22 1.20
CA LEU A 9 -7.66 8.73 0.11
C LEU A 9 -7.07 7.42 -0.41
N PRO A 10 -7.82 6.30 -0.40
CA PRO A 10 -7.44 5.11 -1.15
C PRO A 10 -7.14 5.49 -2.61
N VAL A 11 -6.18 4.83 -3.26
CA VAL A 11 -5.89 5.04 -4.69
C VAL A 11 -5.21 6.39 -5.00
N ILE A 12 -4.73 7.12 -3.99
CA ILE A 12 -4.11 8.44 -4.19
C ILE A 12 -2.84 8.39 -5.04
N ASP A 13 -2.12 7.27 -5.04
CA ASP A 13 -0.91 7.07 -5.83
C ASP A 13 -1.15 7.15 -7.34
N VAL A 14 -2.38 6.92 -7.81
CA VAL A 14 -2.76 7.11 -9.22
C VAL A 14 -2.66 8.58 -9.63
N PHE A 15 -3.11 9.47 -8.76
CA PHE A 15 -3.24 10.89 -9.06
C PHE A 15 -1.98 11.65 -8.67
N GLU A 16 -1.29 11.21 -7.61
CA GLU A 16 -0.26 12.00 -6.95
C GLU A 16 1.12 11.33 -6.92
N LEU A 17 1.38 10.31 -7.75
CA LEU A 17 2.66 9.58 -7.79
C LEU A 17 3.90 10.50 -7.76
N LYS A 18 3.87 11.62 -8.50
CA LYS A 18 4.97 12.59 -8.50
C LYS A 18 5.19 13.24 -7.13
N ARG A 19 4.11 13.61 -6.43
CA ARG A 19 4.19 14.18 -5.07
C ARG A 19 4.62 13.11 -4.08
N ILE A 20 4.19 11.87 -4.25
CA ILE A 20 4.64 10.74 -3.42
C ILE A 20 6.15 10.55 -3.51
N LEU A 21 6.66 10.46 -4.73
CA LEU A 21 8.10 10.31 -4.97
C LEU A 21 8.90 11.51 -4.46
N SER A 22 8.38 12.73 -4.62
CA SER A 22 8.99 13.94 -4.06
C SER A 22 9.05 13.90 -2.53
N TYR A 23 7.96 13.46 -1.89
CA TYR A 23 7.92 13.27 -0.45
C TYR A 23 8.94 12.22 0.03
N TYR A 24 9.01 11.06 -0.62
CA TYR A 24 10.01 10.04 -0.28
C TYR A 24 11.45 10.54 -0.49
N SER A 25 11.69 11.30 -1.56
CA SER A 25 13.00 11.92 -1.79
C SER A 25 13.36 12.93 -0.70
N SER A 26 12.38 13.70 -0.19
CA SER A 26 12.57 14.61 0.96
C SER A 26 12.92 13.87 2.26
N LEU A 27 12.56 12.60 2.37
CA LEU A 27 12.97 11.69 3.45
C LEU A 27 14.32 11.00 3.18
N GLY A 28 15.00 11.39 2.09
CA GLY A 28 16.27 10.85 1.67
C GLY A 28 16.16 9.51 0.93
N ILE A 29 14.98 9.13 0.43
CA ILE A 29 14.76 7.86 -0.28
C ILE A 29 14.40 8.11 -1.72
N ASN A 30 15.27 7.67 -2.62
CA ASN A 30 15.09 7.80 -4.05
C ASN A 30 14.52 6.50 -4.61
N ILE A 31 13.19 6.39 -4.62
CA ILE A 31 12.49 5.26 -5.23
C ILE A 31 12.50 5.45 -6.76
N PRO A 32 12.97 4.45 -7.55
CA PRO A 32 12.88 4.51 -8.99
C PRO A 32 11.42 4.66 -9.45
N LYS A 33 11.13 5.60 -10.35
CA LYS A 33 9.77 5.83 -10.86
C LYS A 33 9.12 4.54 -11.38
N ARG A 34 9.89 3.70 -12.10
CA ARG A 34 9.41 2.40 -12.61
C ARG A 34 8.97 1.47 -11.48
N HIS A 35 9.72 1.43 -10.38
CA HIS A 35 9.38 0.62 -9.22
C HIS A 35 8.05 1.07 -8.60
N ALA A 36 7.87 2.38 -8.42
CA ALA A 36 6.61 2.92 -7.90
C ALA A 36 5.42 2.68 -8.86
N GLN A 37 5.65 2.72 -10.18
CA GLN A 37 4.63 2.36 -11.17
C GLN A 37 4.25 0.87 -11.12
N TYR A 38 5.20 -0.03 -10.89
CA TYR A 38 4.90 -1.45 -10.72
C TYR A 38 4.09 -1.71 -9.45
N GLY A 39 4.43 -1.06 -8.33
CA GLY A 39 3.63 -1.18 -7.10
C GLY A 39 2.21 -0.65 -7.27
N MET A 40 2.04 0.47 -7.99
CA MET A 40 0.71 0.98 -8.34
C MET A 40 -0.05 -0.03 -9.23
N LEU A 41 0.59 -0.60 -10.24
CA LEU A 41 -0.04 -1.58 -11.13
C LEU A 41 -0.45 -2.84 -10.37
N GLU A 42 0.40 -3.38 -9.51
CA GLU A 42 0.12 -4.52 -8.63
C GLU A 42 -1.14 -4.28 -7.77
N ARG A 43 -1.29 -3.08 -7.20
CA ARG A 43 -2.50 -2.72 -6.45
C ARG A 43 -3.77 -2.75 -7.31
N TRP A 44 -3.68 -2.27 -8.54
CA TRP A 44 -4.80 -2.24 -9.48
C TRP A 44 -5.19 -3.61 -10.01
N ILE A 45 -4.23 -4.46 -10.37
CA ILE A 45 -4.51 -5.77 -11.00
C ILE A 45 -4.54 -6.93 -10.01
N GLY A 46 -4.01 -6.72 -8.80
CA GLY A 46 -3.95 -7.73 -7.74
C GLY A 46 -4.92 -7.39 -6.62
N TYR A 47 -4.68 -6.29 -5.90
CA TYR A 47 -5.34 -6.06 -4.61
C TYR A 47 -6.81 -5.67 -4.75
N LEU A 48 -7.14 -4.81 -5.73
CA LEU A 48 -8.52 -4.45 -6.00
C LEU A 48 -9.35 -5.63 -6.50
N PRO A 49 -8.91 -6.43 -7.51
CA PRO A 49 -9.62 -7.64 -7.92
C PRO A 49 -9.74 -8.67 -6.80
N ALA A 50 -8.70 -8.86 -5.97
CA ALA A 50 -8.77 -9.74 -4.82
C ALA A 50 -9.83 -9.25 -3.81
N GLY A 51 -9.86 -7.95 -3.52
CA GLY A 51 -10.89 -7.34 -2.69
C GLY A 51 -12.30 -7.54 -3.25
N LEU A 52 -12.47 -7.37 -4.56
CA LEU A 52 -13.73 -7.60 -5.26
C LEU A 52 -14.22 -9.04 -5.11
N VAL A 53 -13.37 -10.02 -5.43
CA VAL A 53 -13.71 -11.45 -5.31
C VAL A 53 -14.04 -11.80 -3.86
N LEU A 54 -13.26 -11.31 -2.90
CA LEU A 54 -13.55 -11.51 -1.48
C LEU A 54 -14.90 -10.90 -1.08
N GLY A 55 -15.22 -9.70 -1.54
CA GLY A 55 -16.50 -9.04 -1.27
C GLY A 55 -17.71 -9.69 -1.94
N MET A 56 -17.51 -10.40 -3.06
CA MET A 56 -18.57 -11.21 -3.69
C MET A 56 -18.87 -12.50 -2.90
N LEU A 57 -17.88 -13.02 -2.18
CA LEU A 57 -17.96 -14.32 -1.50
C LEU A 57 -18.25 -14.20 0.00
N LEU A 58 -17.93 -13.07 0.62
CA LEU A 58 -17.94 -12.85 2.06
C LEU A 58 -18.53 -11.49 2.39
N ASP A 59 -19.02 -11.34 3.63
CA ASP A 59 -19.39 -10.04 4.15
C ASP A 59 -18.15 -9.14 4.38
N LEU A 60 -18.39 -7.83 4.45
CA LEU A 60 -17.31 -6.84 4.60
C LEU A 60 -16.48 -7.04 5.88
N LYS A 61 -17.09 -7.58 6.95
CA LYS A 61 -16.40 -7.84 8.22
C LYS A 61 -15.36 -8.96 8.04
N MET A 62 -15.74 -10.04 7.38
CA MET A 62 -14.87 -11.17 7.08
C MET A 62 -13.73 -10.77 6.13
N VAL A 63 -14.02 -9.94 5.13
CA VAL A 63 -12.98 -9.37 4.25
C VAL A 63 -11.95 -8.57 5.07
N PHE A 64 -12.42 -7.70 5.97
CA PHE A 64 -11.51 -6.91 6.83
C PHE A 64 -10.64 -7.81 7.73
N ILE A 65 -11.22 -8.85 8.34
CA ILE A 65 -10.49 -9.81 9.18
C ILE A 65 -9.40 -10.52 8.37
N ILE A 66 -9.71 -10.95 7.14
CA ILE A 66 -8.73 -11.61 6.27
C ILE A 66 -7.58 -10.68 5.92
N ILE A 67 -7.87 -9.44 5.49
CA ILE A 67 -6.85 -8.44 5.15
C ILE A 67 -5.97 -8.17 6.38
N ALA A 68 -6.58 -7.93 7.54
CA ALA A 68 -5.85 -7.70 8.80
C ALA A 68 -4.97 -8.89 9.17
N GLY A 69 -5.47 -10.13 9.00
CA GLY A 69 -4.72 -11.36 9.22
C GLY A 69 -3.51 -11.48 8.29
N ILE A 70 -3.67 -11.21 6.99
CA ILE A 70 -2.56 -11.22 6.02
C ILE A 70 -1.51 -10.18 6.40
N PHE A 71 -1.92 -8.95 6.75
CA PHE A 71 -1.00 -7.90 7.18
C PHE A 71 -0.28 -8.26 8.49
N ALA A 72 -0.95 -8.90 9.44
CA ALA A 72 -0.33 -9.34 10.68
C ALA A 72 0.72 -10.45 10.44
N LEU A 73 0.47 -11.35 9.48
CA LEU A 73 1.37 -12.46 9.18
C LEU A 73 2.54 -12.05 8.27
N VAL A 74 2.27 -11.29 7.21
CA VAL A 74 3.25 -10.96 6.17
C VAL A 74 3.90 -9.60 6.42
N GLY A 75 3.17 -8.65 7.00
CA GLY A 75 3.63 -7.28 7.23
C GLY A 75 4.95 -7.19 8.01
N PRO A 76 5.17 -7.93 9.12
CA PRO A 76 6.44 -7.92 9.83
C PRO A 76 7.63 -8.38 8.98
N ALA A 77 7.44 -9.43 8.17
CA ALA A 77 8.48 -9.94 7.28
C ALA A 77 8.80 -8.93 6.18
N GLU A 78 7.77 -8.35 5.57
CA GLU A 78 7.91 -7.35 4.51
C GLU A 78 8.62 -6.09 5.01
N PHE A 79 8.20 -5.61 6.18
CA PHE A 79 8.82 -4.46 6.84
C PHE A 79 10.29 -4.74 7.21
N TYR A 80 10.60 -5.95 7.68
CA TYR A 80 11.98 -6.34 7.94
C TYR A 80 12.83 -6.33 6.66
N LEU A 81 12.34 -6.92 5.56
CA LEU A 81 13.04 -6.90 4.27
C LEU A 81 13.25 -5.48 3.74
N MET A 82 12.23 -4.63 3.90
CA MET A 82 12.26 -3.22 3.57
C MET A 82 13.31 -2.48 4.39
N TYR A 83 13.34 -2.65 5.71
CA TYR A 83 14.33 -2.05 6.60
C TYR A 83 15.76 -2.50 6.28
N ARG A 84 15.95 -3.79 5.97
CA ARG A 84 17.26 -4.34 5.57
C ARG A 84 17.68 -3.92 4.16
N GLY A 85 16.77 -3.38 3.35
CA GLY A 85 17.02 -3.01 1.96
C GLY A 85 17.38 -4.23 1.09
N VAL A 86 16.59 -5.30 1.19
CA VAL A 86 16.79 -6.57 0.48
C VAL A 86 15.84 -6.67 -0.72
N GLY A 87 16.31 -7.27 -1.82
CA GLY A 87 15.48 -7.57 -3.00
C GLY A 87 14.92 -6.31 -3.68
N PRO A 88 13.59 -6.15 -3.81
CA PRO A 88 12.99 -4.96 -4.40
C PRO A 88 13.26 -3.70 -3.57
N TRP A 89 13.58 -3.84 -2.28
CA TRP A 89 13.69 -2.74 -1.32
C TRP A 89 15.07 -2.10 -1.20
N LYS A 90 16.00 -2.39 -2.13
CA LYS A 90 17.41 -1.93 -2.05
C LYS A 90 17.59 -0.43 -1.78
N PHE A 91 16.64 0.41 -2.20
CA PHE A 91 16.67 1.87 -2.00
C PHE A 91 16.43 2.32 -0.54
N PHE A 92 16.00 1.42 0.35
CA PHE A 92 15.89 1.67 1.79
C PHE A 92 17.15 1.34 2.60
N ARG A 93 18.19 0.80 1.94
CA ARG A 93 19.42 0.38 2.64
C ARG A 93 20.04 1.56 3.40
N GLY A 94 20.33 1.32 4.69
CA GLY A 94 20.96 2.30 5.58
C GLY A 94 20.03 3.43 6.05
N LYS A 95 18.71 3.33 5.81
CA LYS A 95 17.73 4.31 6.31
C LYS A 95 17.34 4.01 7.76
N SER A 96 16.99 5.06 8.49
CA SER A 96 16.55 4.91 9.88
C SER A 96 15.21 4.20 9.95
N TRP A 97 15.01 3.45 11.04
CA TRP A 97 13.77 2.75 11.31
C TRP A 97 12.54 3.64 11.19
N THR A 98 12.61 4.86 11.74
CA THR A 98 11.53 5.85 11.71
C THR A 98 11.13 6.28 10.30
N VAL A 99 12.07 6.34 9.37
CA VAL A 99 11.77 6.70 7.98
C VAL A 99 11.14 5.52 7.24
N VAL A 100 11.71 4.32 7.42
CA VAL A 100 11.17 3.09 6.80
C VAL A 100 9.76 2.82 7.31
N SER A 101 9.52 2.94 8.62
CA SER A 101 8.20 2.67 9.21
C SER A 101 7.13 3.63 8.71
N LYS A 102 7.45 4.92 8.54
CA LYS A 102 6.52 5.89 7.95
C LYS A 102 6.09 5.47 6.55
N ILE A 103 7.04 5.12 5.69
CA ILE A 103 6.73 4.74 4.31
C ILE A 103 6.01 3.40 4.27
N PHE A 104 6.41 2.44 5.11
CA PHE A 104 5.75 1.14 5.21
C PHE A 104 4.26 1.32 5.57
N LEU A 105 3.96 2.14 6.58
CA LEU A 105 2.59 2.41 6.99
C LEU A 105 1.78 3.13 5.90
N MET A 106 2.41 4.04 5.14
CA MET A 106 1.75 4.72 4.02
C MET A 106 1.42 3.74 2.88
N GLU A 107 2.36 2.88 2.50
CA GLU A 107 2.13 1.86 1.46
C GLU A 107 1.11 0.80 1.92
N ALA A 108 1.17 0.39 3.19
CA ALA A 108 0.20 -0.53 3.80
C ALA A 108 -1.21 0.07 3.81
N TYR A 109 -1.34 1.34 4.22
CA TYR A 109 -2.61 2.06 4.18
C TYR A 109 -3.19 2.07 2.77
N ASN A 110 -2.36 2.40 1.77
CA ASN A 110 -2.82 2.44 0.40
C ASN A 110 -3.24 1.05 -0.09
N ALA A 111 -2.43 0.02 0.17
CA ALA A 111 -2.75 -1.36 -0.18
C ALA A 111 -4.09 -1.83 0.41
N ILE A 112 -4.33 -1.57 1.71
CA ILE A 112 -5.61 -1.86 2.36
C ILE A 112 -6.76 -1.12 1.67
N GLY A 113 -6.53 0.15 1.30
CA GLY A 113 -7.50 0.95 0.56
C GLY A 113 -7.96 0.30 -0.75
N TYR A 114 -7.05 -0.33 -1.50
CA TYR A 114 -7.41 -1.05 -2.73
C TYR A 114 -8.24 -2.31 -2.48
N TYR A 115 -7.90 -3.10 -1.46
CA TYR A 115 -8.71 -4.27 -1.09
C TYR A 115 -10.11 -3.88 -0.65
N ILE A 116 -10.22 -2.86 0.22
CA ILE A 116 -11.52 -2.36 0.68
C ILE A 116 -12.33 -1.79 -0.47
N LEU A 117 -11.70 -1.02 -1.37
CA LEU A 117 -12.38 -0.49 -2.55
C LEU A 117 -12.95 -1.61 -3.42
N GLY A 118 -12.19 -2.68 -3.67
CA GLY A 118 -12.68 -3.85 -4.39
C GLY A 118 -13.91 -4.45 -3.71
N ALA A 119 -13.84 -4.67 -2.39
CA ALA A 119 -14.96 -5.24 -1.64
C ALA A 119 -16.21 -4.34 -1.65
N LEU A 120 -16.02 -3.02 -1.57
CA LEU A 120 -17.12 -2.06 -1.67
C LEU A 120 -17.75 -2.05 -3.08
N ILE A 121 -16.94 -2.19 -4.13
CA ILE A 121 -17.46 -2.33 -5.49
C ILE A 121 -18.34 -3.59 -5.59
N ALA A 122 -17.94 -4.71 -4.96
CA ALA A 122 -18.73 -5.93 -4.95
C ALA A 122 -20.15 -5.65 -4.41
N LEU A 123 -20.26 -4.96 -3.27
CA LEU A 123 -21.55 -4.60 -2.66
C LEU A 123 -22.46 -3.74 -3.54
N VAL A 124 -21.91 -3.02 -4.52
CA VAL A 124 -22.69 -2.18 -5.44
C VAL A 124 -23.21 -2.98 -6.64
N ILE A 125 -22.49 -4.05 -7.02
CA ILE A 125 -22.77 -4.82 -8.24
C ILE A 125 -23.41 -6.19 -7.99
N THR A 126 -23.47 -6.64 -6.74
CA THR A 126 -24.15 -7.88 -6.30
C THR A 126 -25.38 -7.55 -5.46
#